data_AF-A0A9D5EG77-F1
#
_entry.id   AF-A0A9D5EG77-F1
#
_cell.length_a   1.000
_cell.length_b   1.000
_cell.length_c   1.000
_cell.angle_alpha   90.00
_cell.angle_beta   90.00
_cell.angle_gamma   90.00
#
_symmetry.space_group_name_H-M   'P 1'
#
loop_
_entity.id
_entity.type
_entity.pdbx_description
1 polymer ?
#
loop_
_entity_poly.entity_id
_entity_poly.type
_entity_poly.pdbx_seq_one_letter_code
_entity_poly.pdbx_strand_id
1 'polypeptide(L)'
;MVRLLSMRTAAWWSLGLLALAACGGAEPAIWTGPSPSVSESFGAAHCGWEDVRYLVVEADVFSQAGIVIHGVGSGPTQLYAKAPPGVLRSTSTSGPFVSSAALPADSIDTGFRSGDRQLWVSPTEGIEAVFVLKDEKVEKWPRFLDGCG
;
A
#
# COMPACT_ATOMS: atom_id res chain seq x y z
N MET A 1 14.04 -18.17 74.25
CA MET A 1 13.78 -19.56 73.83
C MET A 1 12.58 -19.57 72.89
N VAL A 2 12.83 -20.03 71.66
CA VAL A 2 11.94 -20.55 70.60
C VAL A 2 10.50 -20.00 70.48
N ARG A 3 10.26 -19.17 69.47
CA ARG A 3 8.92 -18.82 68.94
C ARG A 3 8.55 -19.79 67.80
N LEU A 4 7.38 -20.41 67.90
CA LEU A 4 6.77 -21.31 66.91
C LEU A 4 6.47 -20.60 65.58
N LEU A 5 6.80 -21.27 64.47
CA LEU A 5 6.46 -20.89 63.10
C LEU A 5 4.94 -20.91 62.88
N SER A 6 4.37 -19.81 62.41
CA SER A 6 3.03 -19.76 61.81
C SER A 6 3.19 -19.78 60.29
N MET A 7 2.68 -20.83 59.66
CA MET A 7 2.60 -21.01 58.21
C MET A 7 1.85 -19.84 57.56
N ARG A 8 2.47 -19.19 56.56
CA ARG A 8 1.79 -18.30 55.63
C ARG A 8 1.53 -19.07 54.34
N THR A 9 0.26 -19.22 54.02
CA THR A 9 -0.31 -19.81 52.81
C THR A 9 0.29 -19.18 51.55
N ALA A 10 0.88 -20.01 50.69
CA ALA A 10 1.29 -19.64 49.35
C ALA A 10 0.04 -19.55 48.46
N ALA A 11 -0.36 -18.32 48.09
CA ALA A 11 -1.33 -18.10 47.04
C ALA A 11 -0.56 -17.97 45.72
N TRP A 12 -0.56 -19.05 44.93
CA TRP A 12 -0.12 -19.03 43.53
C TRP A 12 -1.13 -18.27 42.69
N TRP A 13 -0.81 -17.02 42.34
CA TRP A 13 -1.50 -16.31 41.27
C TRP A 13 -0.80 -16.66 39.97
N SER A 14 -1.33 -17.64 39.25
CA SER A 14 -0.98 -17.87 37.86
C SER A 14 -1.47 -16.68 37.04
N LEU A 15 -0.60 -15.70 36.76
CA LEU A 15 -0.81 -14.77 35.65
C LEU A 15 -0.74 -15.58 34.35
N GLY A 16 -1.91 -16.00 33.87
CA GLY A 16 -2.04 -16.47 32.50
C GLY A 16 -1.74 -15.31 31.56
N LEU A 17 -0.57 -15.33 30.92
CA LEU A 17 -0.35 -14.54 29.70
C LEU A 17 -1.29 -15.09 28.62
N LEU A 18 -2.41 -14.41 28.40
CA LEU A 18 -3.13 -14.53 27.13
C LEU A 18 -2.23 -13.91 26.05
N ALA A 19 -1.50 -14.73 25.32
CA ALA A 19 -0.91 -14.33 24.05
C ALA A 19 -2.06 -14.14 23.04
N LEU A 20 -2.47 -12.90 22.82
CA LEU A 20 -3.29 -12.54 21.67
C LEU A 20 -2.47 -12.81 20.42
N ALA A 21 -2.71 -13.95 19.78
CA ALA A 21 -2.29 -14.17 18.40
C ALA A 21 -3.09 -13.18 17.54
N ALA A 22 -2.51 -12.01 17.26
CA ALA A 22 -3.04 -11.12 16.25
C ALA A 22 -2.98 -11.88 14.92
N CYS A 23 -4.15 -12.19 14.34
CA CYS A 23 -4.24 -12.52 12.92
C CYS A 23 -3.83 -11.26 12.13
N GLY A 24 -2.53 -11.01 12.04
CA GLY A 24 -1.94 -9.87 11.37
C GLY A 24 -1.93 -10.06 9.87
N GLY A 25 -3.11 -10.08 9.25
CA GLY A 25 -3.20 -9.69 7.85
C GLY A 25 -2.83 -8.20 7.79
N ALA A 26 -1.98 -7.82 6.84
CA ALA A 26 -1.83 -6.39 6.56
C ALA A 26 -3.21 -5.86 6.16
N GLU A 27 -3.66 -4.77 6.77
CA GLU A 27 -4.86 -4.05 6.31
C GLU A 27 -4.48 -3.12 5.15
N PRO A 28 -5.40 -2.81 4.23
CA PRO A 28 -5.13 -1.84 3.19
C PRO A 28 -4.81 -0.49 3.83
N ALA A 29 -3.80 0.19 3.30
CA ALA A 29 -3.40 1.48 3.82
C ALA A 29 -4.53 2.51 3.64
N ILE A 30 -4.83 3.27 4.70
CA ILE A 30 -5.78 4.38 4.63
C ILE A 30 -5.05 5.61 4.12
N TRP A 31 -5.50 6.14 2.98
CA TRP A 31 -4.95 7.34 2.37
C TRP A 31 -5.82 8.54 2.72
N THR A 32 -5.17 9.63 3.14
CA THR A 32 -5.80 10.92 3.42
C THR A 32 -5.18 11.97 2.52
N GLY A 33 -5.98 12.91 2.01
CA GLY A 33 -5.49 13.94 1.12
C GLY A 33 -6.55 15.00 0.85
N PRO A 34 -6.38 15.78 -0.23
CA PRO A 34 -7.30 16.86 -0.61
C PRO A 34 -8.75 16.40 -0.89
N SER A 35 -8.95 15.12 -1.23
CA SER A 35 -10.22 14.51 -1.60
C SER A 35 -10.20 12.99 -1.27
N PRO A 36 -11.31 12.25 -1.35
CA PRO A 36 -11.32 10.79 -1.17
C PRO A 36 -10.90 10.00 -2.42
N SER A 37 -10.02 10.57 -3.24
CA SER A 37 -9.68 10.08 -4.59
C SER A 37 -8.58 9.01 -4.65
N VAL A 38 -8.07 8.57 -3.50
CA VAL A 38 -7.03 7.55 -3.40
C VAL A 38 -7.45 6.51 -2.35
N SER A 39 -7.40 5.24 -2.72
CA SER A 39 -7.60 4.12 -1.81
C SER A 39 -6.68 2.95 -2.15
N GLU A 40 -6.48 2.03 -1.21
CA GLU A 40 -5.68 0.82 -1.42
C GLU A 40 -6.54 -0.44 -1.26
N SER A 41 -6.26 -1.48 -2.04
CA SER A 41 -6.93 -2.77 -1.97
C SER A 41 -5.95 -3.93 -2.22
N PHE A 42 -6.38 -5.15 -1.87
CA PHE A 42 -5.64 -6.38 -2.18
C PHE A 42 -6.09 -6.99 -3.49
N GLY A 43 -5.20 -7.76 -4.10
CA GLY A 43 -5.55 -8.54 -5.28
C GLY A 43 -6.46 -9.72 -4.96
N ALA A 44 -7.09 -10.22 -6.02
CA ALA A 44 -8.15 -11.21 -5.91
C ALA A 44 -7.59 -12.62 -5.64
N ALA A 45 -8.13 -13.28 -4.60
CA ALA A 45 -7.70 -14.61 -4.20
C ALA A 45 -7.91 -15.68 -5.27
N HIS A 46 -8.97 -15.57 -6.08
CA HIS A 46 -9.22 -16.51 -7.18
C HIS A 46 -8.14 -16.49 -8.27
N CYS A 47 -7.23 -15.51 -8.22
CA CYS A 47 -6.10 -15.37 -9.13
C CYS A 47 -4.75 -15.68 -8.47
N GLY A 48 -4.74 -15.99 -7.17
CA GLY A 48 -3.51 -16.11 -6.39
C GLY A 48 -2.78 -14.77 -6.22
N TRP A 49 -3.51 -13.65 -6.19
CA TRP A 49 -2.95 -12.29 -6.14
C TRP A 49 -3.12 -11.61 -4.78
N GLU A 50 -3.29 -12.36 -3.70
CA GLU A 50 -3.47 -11.82 -2.34
C GLU A 50 -2.25 -10.99 -1.87
N ASP A 51 -1.07 -11.28 -2.41
CA ASP A 51 0.17 -10.53 -2.16
C ASP A 51 0.31 -9.28 -3.03
N VAL A 52 -0.59 -9.06 -3.99
CA VAL A 52 -0.64 -7.83 -4.78
C VAL A 52 -1.35 -6.74 -3.99
N ARG A 53 -0.77 -5.54 -4.02
CA ARG A 53 -1.38 -4.30 -3.54
C ARG A 53 -1.78 -3.46 -4.73
N TYR A 54 -3.02 -3.00 -4.75
CA TYR A 54 -3.50 -2.06 -5.74
C TYR A 54 -3.72 -0.70 -5.09
N LEU A 55 -3.16 0.33 -5.70
CA LEU A 55 -3.55 1.71 -5.44
C LEU A 55 -4.58 2.12 -6.49
N VAL A 56 -5.75 2.50 -6.01
CA VAL A 56 -6.86 3.02 -6.81
C VAL A 56 -6.75 4.55 -6.76
N VAL A 57 -6.55 5.18 -7.91
CA VAL A 57 -6.34 6.63 -8.03
C VAL A 57 -7.32 7.20 -9.04
N GLU A 58 -8.17 8.12 -8.62
CA GLU A 58 -9.11 8.80 -9.51
C GLU A 58 -8.40 9.82 -10.41
N ALA A 59 -9.01 10.11 -11.56
CA ALA A 59 -8.48 10.98 -12.60
C ALA A 59 -8.25 12.42 -12.15
N ASP A 60 -8.97 12.87 -11.12
CA ASP A 60 -8.85 14.23 -10.60
C ASP A 60 -7.45 14.49 -10.02
N VAL A 61 -6.83 13.49 -9.39
CA VAL A 61 -5.45 13.55 -8.88
C VAL A 61 -4.46 13.95 -9.98
N PHE A 62 -4.58 13.34 -11.17
CA PHE A 62 -3.74 13.66 -12.32
C PHE A 62 -4.06 15.04 -12.90
N SER A 63 -5.34 15.39 -13.01
CA SER A 63 -5.75 16.69 -13.54
C SER A 63 -5.28 17.87 -12.68
N GLN A 64 -5.26 17.70 -11.35
CA GLN A 64 -4.73 18.68 -10.40
C GLN A 64 -3.22 18.86 -10.54
N ALA A 65 -2.50 17.81 -10.93
CA ALA A 65 -1.09 17.87 -11.27
C ALA A 65 -0.81 18.37 -12.70
N GLY A 66 -1.84 18.82 -13.43
CA GLY A 66 -1.72 19.29 -14.82
C GLY A 66 -1.47 18.18 -15.84
N ILE A 67 -1.71 16.91 -15.47
CA ILE A 67 -1.51 15.74 -16.32
C ILE A 67 -2.82 15.45 -17.05
N VAL A 68 -2.81 15.55 -18.38
CA VAL A 68 -3.98 15.27 -19.20
C VAL A 68 -4.04 13.79 -19.54
N ILE A 69 -5.13 13.15 -19.14
CA ILE A 69 -5.40 11.75 -19.44
C ILE A 69 -6.01 11.66 -20.84
N HIS A 70 -5.29 11.02 -21.77
CA HIS A 70 -5.78 10.73 -23.12
C HIS A 70 -5.94 9.21 -23.32
N GLY A 71 -6.94 8.78 -24.11
CA GLY A 71 -7.01 7.42 -24.65
C GLY A 71 -8.17 6.53 -24.18
N VAL A 72 -8.37 5.44 -24.92
CA VAL A 72 -9.35 4.38 -24.65
C VAL A 72 -8.85 3.51 -23.50
N GLY A 73 -9.70 3.18 -22.53
CA GLY A 73 -9.31 2.40 -21.34
C GLY A 73 -8.81 3.25 -20.15
N SER A 74 -8.67 4.57 -20.33
CA SER A 74 -8.45 5.51 -19.23
C SER A 74 -9.78 5.90 -18.61
N GLY A 75 -10.39 4.94 -17.90
CA GLY A 75 -11.58 5.21 -17.09
C GLY A 75 -11.35 6.34 -16.08
N PRO A 76 -12.40 6.78 -15.36
CA PRO A 76 -12.25 7.81 -14.33
C PRO A 76 -11.28 7.39 -13.22
N THR A 77 -11.01 6.09 -13.10
CA THR A 77 -10.15 5.50 -12.08
C THR A 77 -9.01 4.72 -12.72
N GLN A 78 -7.81 4.89 -12.18
CA GLN A 78 -6.61 4.14 -12.56
C GLN A 78 -6.18 3.22 -11.41
N LEU A 79 -5.73 2.03 -11.76
CA LEU A 79 -5.17 1.06 -10.81
C LEU A 79 -3.66 0.99 -10.99
N TYR A 80 -2.92 0.94 -9.90
CA TYR A 80 -1.47 0.79 -9.89
C TYR A 80 -1.07 -0.37 -9.01
N ALA A 81 -0.16 -1.21 -9.47
CA ALA A 81 0.15 -2.46 -8.80
C ALA A 81 1.54 -2.44 -8.15
N LYS A 82 1.59 -2.80 -6.87
CA LYS A 82 2.79 -3.32 -6.23
C LYS A 82 2.64 -4.82 -6.08
N ALA A 83 3.47 -5.56 -6.80
CA ALA A 83 3.46 -7.01 -6.81
C ALA A 83 4.89 -7.54 -6.65
N PRO A 84 5.08 -8.65 -5.92
CA PRO A 84 6.32 -9.41 -5.97
C PRO A 84 6.63 -9.87 -7.42
N PRO A 85 7.91 -10.05 -7.78
CA PRO A 85 8.29 -10.55 -9.09
C PRO A 85 7.59 -11.87 -9.42
N GLY A 86 7.03 -11.97 -10.63
CA GLY A 86 6.41 -13.19 -11.14
C GLY A 86 4.97 -13.46 -10.70
N VAL A 87 4.39 -12.63 -9.80
CA VAL A 87 2.98 -12.77 -9.39
C VAL A 87 2.02 -12.28 -10.48
N LEU A 88 2.34 -11.13 -11.08
CA LEU A 88 1.61 -10.60 -12.24
C LEU A 88 2.32 -10.99 -13.55
N ARG A 89 1.53 -11.23 -14.60
CA ARG A 89 2.07 -11.38 -15.97
C ARG A 89 2.73 -10.07 -16.37
N SER A 90 3.80 -10.13 -17.17
CA SER A 90 4.50 -8.93 -17.64
C SER A 90 3.61 -8.00 -18.49
N THR A 91 2.49 -8.51 -19.02
CA THR A 91 1.51 -7.74 -19.80
C THR A 91 0.35 -7.20 -18.94
N SER A 92 0.24 -7.60 -17.67
CA SER A 92 -0.82 -7.12 -16.78
C SER A 92 -0.55 -5.71 -16.25
N THR A 93 0.65 -5.18 -16.45
CA THR A 93 1.04 -3.83 -16.05
C THR A 93 1.77 -3.11 -17.18
N SER A 94 1.77 -1.78 -17.17
CA SER A 94 2.48 -0.92 -18.13
C SER A 94 4.01 -1.05 -18.07
N GLY A 95 4.52 -1.58 -16.96
CA GLY A 95 5.93 -1.83 -16.71
C GLY A 95 6.14 -2.61 -15.42
N PRO A 96 7.39 -2.79 -14.97
CA PRO A 96 7.70 -3.47 -13.72
C PRO A 96 7.46 -2.58 -12.49
N PHE A 97 7.10 -3.20 -11.37
CA PHE A 97 7.23 -2.58 -10.05
C PHE A 97 8.73 -2.41 -9.71
N VAL A 98 9.10 -1.23 -9.20
CA VAL A 98 10.49 -0.94 -8.78
C VAL A 98 10.46 -0.46 -7.33
N SER A 99 11.02 -1.23 -6.41
CA SER A 99 11.01 -0.94 -4.97
C SER A 99 11.98 0.16 -4.52
N SER A 100 12.91 0.56 -5.39
CA SER A 100 13.91 1.61 -5.15
C SER A 100 14.19 2.35 -6.45
N ALA A 101 13.21 3.10 -6.91
CA ALA A 101 13.31 3.96 -8.08
C ALA A 101 13.99 5.30 -7.73
N ALA A 102 14.44 6.02 -8.75
CA ALA A 102 14.65 7.45 -8.63
C ALA A 102 13.30 8.17 -8.79
N LEU A 103 13.06 9.22 -8.01
CA LEU A 103 11.91 10.09 -8.25
C LEU A 103 12.19 10.97 -9.48
N PRO A 104 11.32 10.99 -10.50
CA PRO A 104 11.49 11.89 -11.63
C PRO A 104 11.59 13.36 -11.21
N ALA A 105 12.40 14.16 -11.90
CA ALA A 105 12.64 15.55 -11.54
C ALA A 105 11.40 16.45 -11.68
N ASP A 106 10.44 16.05 -12.50
CA ASP A 106 9.17 16.73 -12.72
C ASP A 106 8.04 16.18 -11.82
N SER A 107 8.37 15.35 -10.83
CA SER A 107 7.37 14.79 -9.94
C SER A 107 6.69 15.86 -9.09
N ILE A 108 5.37 15.70 -8.93
CA ILE A 108 4.49 16.58 -8.18
C ILE A 108 3.95 15.81 -6.98
N ASP A 109 4.12 16.39 -5.78
CA ASP A 109 3.45 15.89 -4.57
C ASP A 109 1.95 16.12 -4.72
N THR A 110 1.18 15.05 -4.61
CA THR A 110 -0.28 15.10 -4.74
C THR A 110 -0.97 15.55 -3.45
N GLY A 111 -0.23 15.61 -2.33
CA GLY A 111 -0.77 15.87 -1.00
C GLY A 111 -1.44 14.65 -0.35
N PHE A 112 -1.53 13.51 -1.03
CA PHE A 112 -2.05 12.27 -0.46
C PHE A 112 -1.00 11.55 0.37
N ARG A 113 -1.39 11.14 1.58
CA ARG A 113 -0.54 10.54 2.61
C ARG A 113 -1.16 9.30 3.22
N SER A 114 -0.34 8.33 3.60
CA SER A 114 -0.73 7.20 4.44
C SER A 114 0.41 6.84 5.39
N GLY A 115 0.31 7.28 6.65
CA GLY A 115 1.43 7.22 7.59
C GLY A 115 2.63 8.02 7.08
N ASP A 116 3.75 7.34 6.86
CA ASP A 116 5.00 7.87 6.30
C ASP A 116 5.03 7.90 4.76
N ARG A 117 4.01 7.33 4.10
CA ARG A 117 3.91 7.26 2.64
C ARG A 117 3.33 8.53 2.07
N GLN A 118 3.85 8.93 0.92
CA GLN A 118 3.42 10.08 0.13
C GLN A 118 3.22 9.65 -1.31
N LEU A 119 2.14 10.10 -1.94
CA LEU A 119 1.86 9.82 -3.35
C LEU A 119 2.34 10.97 -4.23
N TRP A 120 3.09 10.62 -5.26
CA TRP A 120 3.65 11.52 -6.24
C TRP A 120 3.30 11.05 -7.65
N VAL A 121 3.11 12.00 -8.56
CA VAL A 121 2.87 11.74 -9.99
C VAL A 121 3.88 12.52 -10.83
N SER A 122 4.19 12.06 -12.03
CA SER A 122 5.13 12.73 -12.94
C SER A 122 4.44 13.02 -14.27
N PRO A 123 4.43 14.26 -14.77
CA PRO A 123 3.95 14.58 -16.11
C PRO A 123 4.62 13.75 -17.22
N THR A 124 5.92 13.46 -17.10
CA THR A 124 6.66 12.62 -18.07
C THR A 124 6.17 11.18 -18.07
N GLU A 125 5.82 10.62 -16.91
CA GLU A 125 5.29 9.25 -16.80
C GLU A 125 3.76 9.19 -17.05
N GLY A 126 3.09 10.33 -16.99
CA GLY A 126 1.65 10.45 -17.21
C GLY A 126 0.85 9.58 -16.25
N ILE A 127 -0.02 8.75 -16.81
CA ILE A 127 -0.82 7.78 -16.05
C ILE A 127 -0.17 6.40 -15.99
N GLU A 128 0.99 6.18 -16.61
CA GLU A 128 1.58 4.85 -16.73
C GLU A 128 2.25 4.39 -15.45
N ALA A 129 2.56 5.30 -14.53
CA ALA A 129 3.06 4.98 -13.21
C ALA A 129 2.73 6.07 -12.19
N VAL A 130 2.68 5.66 -10.93
CA VAL A 130 2.73 6.57 -9.78
C VAL A 130 3.93 6.24 -8.90
N PHE A 131 4.32 7.19 -8.07
CA PHE A 131 5.46 7.07 -7.18
C PHE A 131 4.99 7.16 -5.74
N VAL A 132 5.43 6.21 -4.92
CA VAL A 132 5.18 6.22 -3.48
C VAL A 132 6.51 6.47 -2.79
N LEU A 133 6.67 7.66 -2.24
CA LEU A 133 7.79 7.97 -1.36
C LEU A 133 7.45 7.45 0.04
N LYS A 134 8.29 6.58 0.60
CA LYS A 134 8.20 6.10 1.96
C LYS A 134 9.56 6.23 2.61
N ASP A 135 9.63 6.97 3.71
CA ASP A 135 10.89 7.41 4.33
C ASP A 135 11.76 8.13 3.28
N GLU A 136 12.88 7.51 2.88
CA GLU A 136 13.81 7.99 1.85
C GLU A 136 13.83 7.11 0.59
N LYS A 137 12.90 6.15 0.48
CA LYS A 137 12.81 5.22 -0.65
C LYS A 137 11.60 5.53 -1.50
N VAL A 138 11.83 5.56 -2.81
CA VAL A 138 10.77 5.77 -3.80
C VAL A 138 10.44 4.43 -4.42
N GLU A 139 9.17 4.05 -4.33
CA GLU A 139 8.63 2.92 -5.08
C GLU A 139 7.95 3.45 -6.36
N LYS A 140 8.25 2.83 -7.51
CA LYS A 140 7.50 3.05 -8.76
C LYS A 140 6.45 1.96 -8.90
N TRP A 141 5.18 2.34 -8.86
CA TRP A 141 4.04 1.45 -9.03
C TRP A 141 3.51 1.60 -10.46
N PRO A 142 3.64 0.58 -11.33
CA PRO A 142 3.14 0.64 -12.70
C PRO A 142 1.61 0.57 -12.75
N ARG A 143 1.02 1.18 -13.77
CA ARG A 143 -0.40 1.07 -14.08
C ARG A 143 -0.77 -0.38 -14.34
N PHE A 144 -1.85 -0.84 -13.75
CA PHE A 144 -2.45 -2.14 -13.99
C PHE A 144 -3.37 -2.04 -15.21
N LEU A 145 -3.18 -2.95 -16.17
CA LEU A 145 -3.81 -2.91 -17.48
C LEU A 145 -4.83 -4.03 -17.69
N ASP A 146 -4.57 -5.21 -17.10
CA ASP A 146 -5.35 -6.40 -17.40
C ASP A 146 -5.47 -7.34 -16.21
N GLY A 147 -6.69 -7.82 -16.00
CA GLY A 147 -7.08 -8.75 -14.97
C GLY A 147 -6.60 -10.18 -15.20
N CYS A 148 -7.07 -11.07 -14.34
CA CYS A 148 -6.95 -12.52 -14.48
C CYS A 148 -8.27 -13.03 -15.07
N GLY A 149 -8.34 -13.12 -16.39
CA GLY A 149 -9.50 -13.56 -17.16
C GLY A 149 -9.12 -13.93 -18.59
#